data_AF-A0A2S0L667-F1
#
_entry.id   AF-A0A2S0L667-F1
#
_cell.length_a   1.000
_cell.length_b   1.000
_cell.length_c   1.000
_cell.angle_alpha   90.00
_cell.angle_beta   90.00
_cell.angle_gamma   90.00
#
_symmetry.space_group_name_H-M   'P 1'
#
loop_
_entity.id
_entity.type
_entity.pdbx_description
1 polymer ?
#
loop_
_entity_poly.entity_id
_entity_poly.type
_entity_poly.pdbx_seq_one_letter_code
_entity_poly.pdbx_strand_id
1 'polypeptide(L)'
;MKGDLGKQLHLFRYVISYQQAKYIVDNYKGRTDEEKLINYIVKEKIWNWTADESARLHQKLYTNSQNTIIYPNGHSNANGGVNLKVVTNTRFRSEFIIIGDGKFLALLDKDATQDAKANCSSFNYARRNDFVHKVLDVYPTSNNEPKFRDESKVVMCNGEKIKDQKGNKVLYESPSELNQETKELVKKHRKQFIERFKDAKNK
;
A
#
# COMPACT_ATOMS: atom_id res chain seq x y z
N MET A 1 -1.59 1.30 21.98
CA MET A 1 -2.86 0.86 22.60
C MET A 1 -2.72 -0.61 22.96
N LYS A 2 -3.10 -1.01 24.18
CA LYS A 2 -2.96 -2.39 24.68
C LYS A 2 -4.35 -3.01 24.91
N GLY A 3 -4.44 -4.34 24.85
CA GLY A 3 -5.68 -5.09 25.10
C GLY A 3 -6.65 -5.14 23.91
N ASP A 4 -7.82 -5.73 24.13
CA ASP A 4 -8.81 -6.05 23.09
C ASP A 4 -9.30 -4.83 22.30
N LEU A 5 -9.49 -3.69 22.98
CA LEU A 5 -9.87 -2.44 22.33
C LEU A 5 -8.80 -1.96 21.33
N GLY A 6 -7.52 -2.06 21.71
CA GLY A 6 -6.41 -1.70 20.82
C GLY A 6 -6.37 -2.59 19.57
N LYS A 7 -6.66 -3.88 19.74
CA LYS A 7 -6.79 -4.85 18.64
C LYS A 7 -7.98 -4.53 17.75
N GLN A 8 -9.17 -4.34 18.31
CA GLN A 8 -10.38 -4.00 17.55
C GLN A 8 -10.20 -2.71 16.75
N LEU A 9 -9.62 -1.67 17.35
CA LEU A 9 -9.35 -0.43 16.65
C LEU A 9 -8.32 -0.61 15.54
N HIS A 10 -7.27 -1.40 15.76
CA HIS A 10 -6.31 -1.73 14.71
C HIS A 10 -6.99 -2.44 13.52
N LEU A 11 -7.83 -3.44 13.78
CA LEU A 11 -8.58 -4.17 12.76
C LEU A 11 -9.58 -3.27 12.03
N PHE A 12 -10.27 -2.39 12.76
CA PHE A 12 -11.26 -1.47 12.19
C PHE A 12 -10.65 -0.50 11.17
N ARG A 13 -9.37 -0.13 11.33
CA ARG A 13 -8.66 0.73 10.36
C ARG A 13 -8.55 0.09 8.98
N TYR A 14 -8.45 -1.24 8.88
CA TYR A 14 -8.50 -1.93 7.59
C TYR A 14 -9.89 -1.86 6.96
N VAL A 15 -10.96 -1.91 7.77
CA VAL A 15 -12.34 -1.75 7.30
C VAL A 15 -12.54 -0.35 6.73
N ILE A 16 -12.08 0.70 7.43
CA ILE A 16 -12.16 2.08 6.95
C ILE A 16 -11.39 2.23 5.63
N SER A 17 -10.13 1.80 5.57
CA SER A 17 -9.32 1.87 4.34
C SER A 17 -9.99 1.19 3.17
N TYR A 18 -10.51 -0.02 3.39
CA TYR A 18 -11.19 -0.77 2.34
C TYR A 18 -12.47 -0.08 1.88
N GLN A 19 -13.30 0.43 2.80
CA GLN A 19 -14.51 1.16 2.44
C GLN A 19 -14.20 2.42 1.62
N GLN A 20 -13.14 3.15 1.96
CA GLN A 20 -12.70 4.32 1.18
C GLN A 20 -12.26 3.95 -0.23
N ALA A 21 -11.41 2.93 -0.37
CA ALA A 21 -10.98 2.43 -1.68
C ALA A 21 -12.17 1.93 -2.51
N LYS A 22 -13.01 1.08 -1.92
CA LYS A 22 -14.19 0.51 -2.58
C LYS A 22 -15.19 1.57 -3.01
N TYR A 23 -15.45 2.57 -2.17
CA TYR A 23 -16.33 3.68 -2.54
C TYR A 23 -15.83 4.38 -3.82
N ILE A 24 -14.54 4.64 -3.93
CA ILE A 24 -13.94 5.25 -5.13
C ILE A 24 -14.10 4.32 -6.34
N VAL A 25 -13.78 3.03 -6.18
CA VAL A 25 -13.85 2.03 -7.25
C VAL A 25 -15.26 1.88 -7.82
N ASP A 26 -16.28 1.92 -6.96
CA ASP A 26 -17.68 1.69 -7.33
C ASP A 26 -18.36 2.94 -7.90
N ASN A 27 -17.93 4.16 -7.51
CA ASN A 27 -18.67 5.40 -7.79
C ASN A 27 -18.02 6.34 -8.81
N TYR A 28 -16.77 6.10 -9.22
CA TYR A 28 -16.05 6.98 -10.14
C TYR A 28 -15.63 6.21 -11.40
N LYS A 29 -15.68 6.90 -12.55
CA LYS A 29 -15.28 6.34 -13.84
C LYS A 29 -13.75 6.28 -13.95
N GLY A 30 -13.23 5.33 -14.72
CA GLY A 30 -11.80 5.13 -14.94
C GLY A 30 -11.51 3.68 -15.32
N ARG A 31 -10.46 3.46 -16.10
CA ARG A 31 -9.97 2.11 -16.48
C ARG A 31 -9.21 1.44 -15.35
N THR A 32 -8.51 2.23 -14.52
CA THR A 32 -7.77 1.76 -13.34
C THR A 32 -8.28 2.44 -12.08
N ASP A 33 -7.98 1.87 -10.90
CA ASP A 33 -8.35 2.48 -9.62
C ASP A 33 -7.63 3.82 -9.41
N GLU A 34 -6.41 3.97 -9.93
CA GLU A 34 -5.68 5.24 -10.00
C GLU A 34 -6.46 6.32 -10.76
N GLU A 35 -7.00 6.00 -11.94
CA GLU A 35 -7.82 6.95 -12.70
C GLU A 35 -9.12 7.29 -11.97
N LYS A 36 -9.74 6.32 -11.32
CA LYS A 36 -10.93 6.53 -10.48
C LYS A 36 -10.61 7.43 -9.28
N LEU A 37 -9.45 7.24 -8.63
CA LEU A 37 -8.97 8.11 -7.55
C LEU A 37 -8.79 9.54 -8.04
N ILE A 38 -8.16 9.74 -9.19
CA ILE A 38 -7.98 11.06 -9.78
C ILE A 38 -9.33 11.73 -10.02
N ASN A 39 -10.29 11.02 -10.62
CA ASN A 39 -11.63 11.53 -10.86
C ASN A 39 -12.39 11.83 -9.56
N TYR A 40 -12.19 11.04 -8.51
CA TYR A 40 -12.69 11.32 -7.16
C TYR A 40 -12.12 12.63 -6.62
N ILE A 41 -10.80 12.80 -6.63
CA ILE A 41 -10.12 14.00 -6.14
C ILE A 41 -10.62 15.25 -6.89
N VAL A 42 -10.75 15.18 -8.22
CA VAL A 42 -11.23 16.30 -9.05
C VAL A 42 -12.68 16.63 -8.76
N LYS A 43 -13.58 15.63 -8.83
CA LYS A 43 -15.03 15.85 -8.67
C LYS A 43 -15.37 16.35 -7.27
N GLU A 44 -14.74 15.81 -6.23
CA GLU A 44 -14.96 16.20 -4.84
C GLU A 44 -14.14 17.41 -4.39
N LYS A 45 -13.33 17.99 -5.29
CA LYS A 45 -12.49 19.17 -5.06
C LYS A 45 -11.52 19.01 -3.88
N ILE A 46 -10.92 17.84 -3.74
CA ILE A 46 -9.98 17.50 -2.67
C ILE A 46 -8.61 18.06 -3.04
N TRP A 47 -8.39 19.37 -2.92
CA TRP A 47 -7.15 20.01 -3.38
C TRP A 47 -5.95 19.85 -2.46
N ASN A 48 -6.19 19.54 -1.20
CA ASN A 48 -5.11 19.21 -0.28
C ASN A 48 -4.86 17.71 -0.37
N TRP A 49 -4.05 17.30 -1.34
CA TRP A 49 -3.57 15.94 -1.52
C TRP A 49 -2.09 15.96 -1.88
N THR A 50 -1.38 14.84 -1.66
CA THR A 50 0.02 14.69 -2.03
C THR A 50 0.33 13.25 -2.44
N ALA A 51 1.26 13.10 -3.38
CA ALA A 51 1.88 11.84 -3.75
C ALA A 51 3.39 11.82 -3.43
N ASP A 52 3.84 12.73 -2.57
CA ASP A 52 5.27 12.88 -2.19
C ASP A 52 5.64 12.04 -0.97
N GLU A 53 4.66 11.51 -0.25
CA GLU A 53 4.93 10.65 0.89
C GLU A 53 5.56 9.31 0.45
N SER A 54 6.58 8.88 1.18
CA SER A 54 7.31 7.66 0.84
C SER A 54 6.42 6.41 0.93
N ALA A 55 6.38 5.64 -0.16
CA ALA A 55 5.78 4.32 -0.21
C ALA A 55 6.73 3.19 0.24
N ARG A 56 7.92 3.48 0.82
CA ARG A 56 8.95 2.46 1.16
C ARG A 56 8.40 1.26 1.94
N LEU A 57 7.53 1.51 2.92
CA LEU A 57 6.92 0.47 3.75
C LEU A 57 5.92 -0.43 2.99
N HIS A 58 5.58 -0.03 1.77
CA HIS A 58 4.71 -0.75 0.85
C HIS A 58 5.48 -1.33 -0.33
N GLN A 59 6.82 -1.38 -0.28
CA GLN A 59 7.66 -2.04 -1.30
C GLN A 59 8.23 -3.36 -0.75
N LYS A 60 7.41 -4.24 -0.17
CA LYS A 60 7.91 -5.49 0.41
C LYS A 60 8.42 -6.44 -0.67
N LEU A 61 9.62 -6.96 -0.45
CA LEU A 61 10.29 -7.90 -1.33
C LEU A 61 11.16 -8.84 -0.50
N TYR A 62 11.68 -9.89 -1.13
CA TYR A 62 12.70 -10.75 -0.56
C TYR A 62 13.83 -10.91 -1.56
N THR A 63 15.07 -10.78 -1.11
CA THR A 63 16.25 -11.06 -1.92
C THR A 63 16.83 -12.38 -1.47
N ASN A 64 16.88 -13.37 -2.37
CA ASN A 64 17.46 -14.67 -2.05
C ASN A 64 19.00 -14.61 -2.00
N SER A 65 19.62 -15.73 -1.64
CA SER A 65 21.09 -15.86 -1.55
C SER A 65 21.83 -15.65 -2.88
N GLN A 66 21.13 -15.72 -4.02
CA GLN A 66 21.65 -15.48 -5.37
C GLN A 66 21.38 -14.05 -5.84
N ASN A 67 21.03 -13.12 -4.93
CA ASN A 67 20.66 -11.74 -5.24
C ASN A 67 19.47 -11.60 -6.20
N THR A 68 18.63 -12.63 -6.32
CA THR A 68 17.38 -12.56 -7.09
C THR A 68 16.28 -11.98 -6.21
N ILE A 69 15.56 -11.00 -6.74
CA ILE A 69 14.42 -10.40 -6.07
C ILE A 69 13.18 -11.27 -6.31
N ILE A 70 12.49 -11.61 -5.22
CA ILE A 70 11.22 -12.31 -5.20
C ILE A 70 10.18 -11.36 -4.63
N TYR A 71 9.13 -11.11 -5.41
CA TYR A 71 7.99 -10.29 -5.02
C TYR A 71 6.83 -11.15 -4.52
N PRO A 72 5.92 -10.60 -3.70
CA PRO A 72 4.67 -11.27 -3.37
C PRO A 72 3.84 -11.58 -4.62
N ASN A 73 3.04 -12.65 -4.58
CA ASN A 73 2.15 -12.98 -5.68
C ASN A 73 1.15 -11.83 -5.97
N GLY A 74 0.98 -11.52 -7.26
CA GLY A 74 0.15 -10.41 -7.72
C GLY A 74 0.87 -9.08 -7.82
N HIS A 75 2.19 -9.06 -7.61
CA HIS A 75 3.02 -7.91 -7.93
C HIS A 75 2.96 -7.56 -9.42
N SER A 76 2.90 -6.27 -9.73
CA SER A 76 2.85 -5.76 -11.09
C SER A 76 4.20 -5.19 -11.48
N ASN A 77 4.70 -5.51 -12.68
CA ASN A 77 5.93 -4.92 -13.22
C ASN A 77 5.67 -3.60 -13.99
N ALA A 78 4.41 -3.17 -14.13
CA ALA A 78 4.08 -1.89 -14.75
C ALA A 78 4.67 -0.73 -13.93
N ASN A 79 4.98 0.39 -14.57
CA ASN A 79 5.69 1.52 -13.96
C ASN A 79 6.98 1.13 -13.21
N GLY A 80 7.64 0.04 -13.62
CA GLY A 80 8.86 -0.47 -13.00
C GLY A 80 8.63 -1.24 -11.69
N GLY A 81 7.40 -1.64 -11.41
CA GLY A 81 7.04 -2.43 -10.23
C GLY A 81 7.14 -1.70 -8.91
N VAL A 82 6.95 -0.39 -8.93
CA VAL A 82 6.94 0.43 -7.73
C VAL A 82 5.52 0.77 -7.32
N ASN A 83 5.26 0.69 -6.02
CA ASN A 83 4.04 1.21 -5.43
C ASN A 83 4.14 2.72 -5.20
N LEU A 84 3.03 3.42 -5.42
CA LEU A 84 2.84 4.84 -5.18
C LEU A 84 1.89 5.03 -4.00
N LYS A 85 2.21 5.98 -3.11
CA LYS A 85 1.35 6.38 -2.00
C LYS A 85 0.72 7.74 -2.31
N VAL A 86 -0.61 7.80 -2.30
CA VAL A 86 -1.38 9.04 -2.44
C VAL A 86 -2.17 9.30 -1.17
N VAL A 87 -2.03 10.51 -0.62
CA VAL A 87 -2.68 10.93 0.62
C VAL A 87 -3.58 12.12 0.37
N THR A 88 -4.84 12.05 0.79
CA THR A 88 -5.76 13.19 0.82
C THR A 88 -5.79 13.79 2.22
N ASN A 89 -5.84 15.11 2.37
CA ASN A 89 -5.77 15.83 3.66
C ASN A 89 -6.88 16.90 3.83
N THR A 90 -7.82 17.08 2.89
CA THR A 90 -8.84 18.15 2.97
C THR A 90 -9.91 17.92 4.04
N ARG A 91 -10.48 16.70 4.14
CA ARG A 91 -11.57 16.38 5.08
C ARG A 91 -11.15 15.28 6.04
N PHE A 92 -10.73 14.16 5.45
CA PHE A 92 -10.19 13.00 6.16
C PHE A 92 -8.85 12.63 5.57
N ARG A 93 -7.89 12.32 6.45
CA ARG A 93 -6.60 11.80 6.02
C ARG A 93 -6.74 10.36 5.56
N SER A 94 -6.70 10.15 4.24
CA SER A 94 -6.89 8.84 3.64
C SER A 94 -5.65 8.50 2.84
N GLU A 95 -5.18 7.26 2.97
CA GLU A 95 -3.97 6.77 2.33
C GLU A 95 -4.31 5.65 1.35
N PHE A 96 -3.96 5.88 0.09
CA PHE A 96 -4.13 4.92 -0.99
C PHE A 96 -2.76 4.46 -1.46
N ILE A 97 -2.56 3.14 -1.46
CA ILE A 97 -1.39 2.50 -2.06
C ILE A 97 -1.81 1.95 -3.41
N ILE A 98 -1.11 2.40 -4.44
CA ILE A 98 -1.41 2.11 -5.83
C ILE A 98 -0.24 1.32 -6.38
N ILE A 99 -0.49 0.14 -6.94
CA ILE A 99 0.58 -0.64 -7.56
C ILE A 99 0.89 -0.15 -8.97
N GLY A 100 1.94 -0.71 -9.56
CA GLY A 100 2.42 -0.34 -10.88
C GLY A 100 1.35 -0.30 -11.98
N ASP A 101 0.32 -1.16 -11.95
CA ASP A 101 -0.76 -1.17 -12.96
C ASP A 101 -1.96 -0.26 -12.62
N GLY A 102 -1.91 0.44 -11.49
CA GLY A 102 -2.94 1.37 -11.07
C GLY A 102 -4.05 0.77 -10.19
N LYS A 103 -3.94 -0.49 -9.74
CA LYS A 103 -4.87 -1.06 -8.73
C LYS A 103 -4.56 -0.62 -7.30
N PHE A 104 -5.59 -0.54 -6.47
CA PHE A 104 -5.40 -0.34 -5.03
C PHE A 104 -4.92 -1.61 -4.32
N LEU A 105 -4.04 -1.43 -3.32
CA LEU A 105 -3.73 -2.46 -2.35
C LEU A 105 -4.61 -2.34 -1.11
N ALA A 106 -5.75 -3.03 -1.14
CA ALA A 106 -6.68 -3.11 -0.02
C ALA A 106 -6.73 -4.52 0.59
N LEU A 107 -6.58 -4.62 1.90
CA LEU A 107 -6.49 -5.90 2.61
C LEU A 107 -7.76 -6.77 2.48
N LEU A 108 -8.92 -6.12 2.52
CA LEU A 108 -10.23 -6.76 2.58
C LEU A 108 -10.93 -6.87 1.22
N ASP A 109 -10.20 -6.59 0.13
CA ASP A 109 -10.71 -6.88 -1.20
C ASP A 109 -10.91 -8.39 -1.36
N LYS A 110 -12.05 -8.79 -1.93
CA LYS A 110 -12.37 -10.21 -2.18
C LYS A 110 -11.31 -10.89 -3.06
N ASP A 111 -10.72 -10.14 -3.98
CA ASP A 111 -9.74 -10.59 -4.95
C ASP A 111 -8.32 -10.15 -4.53
N ALA A 112 -8.12 -9.78 -3.25
CA ALA A 112 -6.83 -9.32 -2.73
C ALA A 112 -5.73 -10.38 -2.94
N THR A 113 -4.75 -10.01 -3.77
CA THR A 113 -3.54 -10.79 -4.00
C THR A 113 -2.67 -10.86 -2.75
N GLN A 114 -1.62 -11.69 -2.78
CA GLN A 114 -0.64 -11.71 -1.69
C GLN A 114 0.04 -10.34 -1.54
N ASP A 115 0.38 -9.70 -2.67
CA ASP A 115 0.96 -8.36 -2.68
C ASP A 115 0.03 -7.34 -2.04
N ALA A 116 -1.26 -7.37 -2.38
CA ALA A 116 -2.26 -6.50 -1.75
C ALA A 116 -2.32 -6.69 -0.23
N LYS A 117 -2.34 -7.92 0.25
CA LYS A 117 -2.39 -8.20 1.69
C LYS A 117 -1.10 -7.78 2.42
N ALA A 118 0.06 -8.01 1.79
CA ALA A 118 1.36 -7.68 2.38
C ALA A 118 1.66 -6.17 2.36
N ASN A 119 1.33 -5.48 1.26
CA ASN A 119 1.68 -4.09 1.01
C ASN A 119 0.52 -3.08 1.17
N CYS A 120 -0.68 -3.51 1.57
CA CYS A 120 -1.80 -2.59 1.84
C CYS A 120 -1.47 -1.50 2.86
N SER A 121 -2.18 -0.38 2.76
CA SER A 121 -2.31 0.60 3.84
C SER A 121 -3.37 0.16 4.86
N SER A 122 -3.30 0.76 6.04
CA SER A 122 -4.40 0.82 7.00
C SER A 122 -4.65 2.27 7.34
N PHE A 123 -5.91 2.65 7.53
CA PHE A 123 -6.28 4.04 7.77
C PHE A 123 -5.55 4.55 9.00
N ASN A 124 -4.83 5.67 8.94
CA ASN A 124 -4.14 6.21 10.13
C ASN A 124 -4.54 7.66 10.41
N TYR A 125 -4.62 8.00 11.70
CA TYR A 125 -4.96 9.35 12.17
C TYR A 125 -3.74 10.28 12.23
N ALA A 126 -2.56 9.82 11.82
CA ALA A 126 -1.34 10.60 11.93
C ALA A 126 -1.35 11.71 10.88
N ARG A 127 -1.19 12.97 11.30
CA ARG A 127 -1.29 14.15 10.41
C ARG A 127 -0.10 14.32 9.46
N ARG A 128 0.93 13.48 9.60
CA ARG A 128 2.17 13.43 8.80
C ARG A 128 2.88 12.10 9.07
N ASN A 129 3.88 11.76 8.26
CA ASN A 129 4.71 10.56 8.46
C ASN A 129 5.73 10.75 9.62
N ASP A 130 5.22 10.85 10.85
CA ASP A 130 5.99 11.08 12.07
C ASP A 130 6.02 9.85 13.01
N PHE A 131 6.50 10.04 14.24
CA PHE A 131 6.52 8.99 15.24
C PHE A 131 5.13 8.41 15.52
N VAL A 132 4.08 9.23 15.52
CA VAL A 132 2.69 8.77 15.73
C VAL A 132 2.27 7.87 14.58
N HIS A 133 2.63 8.22 13.34
CA HIS A 133 2.41 7.37 12.17
C HIS A 133 3.09 6.00 12.34
N LYS A 134 4.35 5.97 12.78
CA LYS A 134 5.04 4.70 13.07
C LYS A 134 4.39 3.94 14.23
N VAL A 135 3.92 4.62 15.27
CA VAL A 135 3.21 4.01 16.42
C VAL A 135 1.85 3.45 16.05
N LEU A 136 1.22 3.94 14.99
CA LEU A 136 -0.02 3.40 14.49
C LEU A 136 0.21 2.31 13.43
N ASP A 137 1.21 2.43 12.56
CA ASP A 137 1.39 1.48 11.45
C ASP A 137 2.39 0.36 11.73
N VAL A 138 3.34 0.58 12.64
CA VAL A 138 4.48 -0.34 12.86
C VAL A 138 4.42 -0.95 14.27
N TYR A 139 4.25 -0.15 15.31
CA TYR A 139 4.33 -0.65 16.69
C TYR A 139 3.11 -1.39 17.27
N PRO A 140 1.86 -1.24 16.80
CA PRO A 140 0.73 -1.97 17.36
C PRO A 140 0.57 -3.37 16.74
N THR A 141 1.44 -3.76 15.79
CA THR A 141 1.17 -4.81 14.82
C THR A 141 1.52 -6.23 15.25
N SER A 142 2.62 -6.50 15.95
CA SER A 142 3.07 -7.91 16.06
C SER A 142 2.07 -8.86 16.72
N ASN A 143 1.26 -8.40 17.68
CA ASN A 143 0.27 -9.25 18.36
C ASN A 143 -1.19 -9.01 17.93
N ASN A 144 -1.45 -7.95 17.15
CA ASN A 144 -2.82 -7.54 16.81
C ASN A 144 -3.13 -7.69 15.31
N GLU A 145 -2.15 -8.02 14.47
CA GLU A 145 -2.37 -8.24 13.05
C GLU A 145 -3.25 -9.47 12.78
N PRO A 146 -4.08 -9.45 11.74
CA PRO A 146 -4.82 -10.63 11.32
C PRO A 146 -3.86 -11.74 10.87
N LYS A 147 -4.11 -12.97 11.32
CA LYS A 147 -3.30 -14.15 10.93
C LYS A 147 -3.13 -14.27 9.41
N PHE A 148 -4.19 -14.05 8.63
CA PHE A 148 -4.14 -14.16 7.17
C PHE A 148 -3.24 -13.10 6.51
N ARG A 149 -3.07 -11.92 7.14
CA ARG A 149 -2.14 -10.89 6.67
C ARG A 149 -0.70 -11.25 7.03
N ASP A 150 -0.47 -11.78 8.22
CA ASP A 150 0.88 -12.24 8.58
C ASP A 150 1.32 -13.43 7.73
N GLU A 151 0.38 -14.31 7.37
CA GLU A 151 0.65 -15.40 6.43
C GLU A 151 0.94 -14.89 5.01
N SER A 152 0.32 -13.79 4.58
CA SER A 152 0.62 -13.22 3.26
C SER A 152 2.01 -12.59 3.17
N LYS A 153 2.64 -12.26 4.30
CA LYS A 153 4.03 -11.78 4.34
C LYS A 153 5.05 -12.91 4.16
N VAL A 154 4.65 -14.18 4.22
CA VAL A 154 5.59 -15.30 4.07
C VAL A 154 6.01 -15.43 2.61
N VAL A 155 7.30 -15.58 2.37
CA VAL A 155 7.84 -15.74 1.01
C VAL A 155 7.38 -17.06 0.41
N MET A 156 6.82 -16.98 -0.79
CA MET A 156 6.38 -18.12 -1.57
C MET A 156 7.30 -18.28 -2.78
N CYS A 157 7.84 -19.48 -3.00
CA CYS A 157 8.59 -19.83 -4.20
C CYS A 157 8.07 -21.16 -4.74
N ASN A 158 7.68 -21.19 -6.01
CA ASN A 158 7.12 -22.37 -6.68
C ASN A 158 5.94 -23.03 -5.90
N GLY A 159 5.13 -22.23 -5.22
CA GLY A 159 3.99 -22.71 -4.43
C GLY A 159 4.33 -23.14 -3.00
N GLU A 160 5.59 -23.09 -2.59
CA GLU A 160 6.04 -23.49 -1.26
C GLU A 160 6.47 -22.31 -0.39
N LYS A 161 6.22 -22.41 0.92
CA LYS A 161 6.66 -21.42 1.91
C LYS A 161 8.15 -21.60 2.18
N ILE A 162 8.94 -20.56 1.94
CA ILE A 162 10.37 -20.59 2.25
C ILE A 162 10.58 -20.55 3.77
N LYS A 163 11.51 -21.38 4.24
CA LYS A 163 12.02 -21.36 5.60
C LYS A 163 13.53 -21.11 5.61
N ASP A 164 14.02 -20.49 6.67
CA ASP A 164 15.45 -20.37 6.93
C ASP A 164 16.06 -21.71 7.37
N GLN A 165 17.38 -21.75 7.55
CA GLN A 165 18.10 -22.95 8.00
C GLN A 165 17.66 -23.47 9.38
N LYS A 166 17.00 -22.62 10.18
CA LYS A 166 16.47 -22.94 11.53
C LYS A 166 15.00 -23.35 11.48
N GLY A 167 14.39 -23.39 10.29
CA GLY A 167 12.98 -23.73 10.09
C GLY A 167 12.01 -22.56 10.31
N ASN A 168 12.48 -21.34 10.53
CA ASN A 168 11.62 -20.17 10.67
C ASN A 168 11.11 -19.70 9.32
N LYS A 169 9.91 -19.12 9.29
CA LYS A 169 9.33 -18.53 8.06
C LYS A 169 10.18 -17.37 7.60
N VAL A 170 10.51 -17.33 6.31
CA VAL A 170 11.11 -16.15 5.66
C VAL A 170 9.98 -15.20 5.26
N LEU A 171 10.16 -13.90 5.50
CA LEU A 171 9.15 -12.88 5.24
C LEU A 171 9.59 -11.94 4.11
N TYR A 172 8.64 -11.43 3.35
CA TYR A 172 8.83 -10.24 2.54
C TYR A 172 8.95 -9.03 3.46
N GLU A 173 10.01 -8.26 3.28
CA GLU A 173 10.32 -7.11 4.10
C GLU A 173 10.44 -5.86 3.24
N SER A 174 10.10 -4.71 3.84
CA SER A 174 10.34 -3.43 3.19
C SER A 174 11.83 -3.12 3.26
N PRO A 175 12.45 -2.66 2.17
CA PRO A 175 13.88 -2.34 2.17
C PRO A 175 14.15 -1.22 3.18
N SER A 176 15.29 -1.27 3.88
CA SER A 176 15.69 -0.25 4.87
C SER A 176 15.69 1.15 4.24
N GLU A 177 16.13 1.25 2.99
CA GLU A 177 16.06 2.42 2.13
C GLU A 177 15.72 2.03 0.70
N LEU A 178 15.13 2.97 -0.06
CA LEU A 178 14.95 2.77 -1.50
C LEU A 178 16.29 3.01 -2.22
N ASN A 179 16.70 2.07 -3.07
CA ASN A 179 17.85 2.25 -3.95
C ASN A 179 17.57 3.36 -4.99
N GLN A 180 18.61 3.82 -5.68
CA GLN A 180 18.51 4.96 -6.59
C GLN A 180 17.56 4.68 -7.76
N GLU A 181 17.60 3.48 -8.33
CA GLU A 181 16.72 3.07 -9.43
C GLU A 181 15.24 3.11 -9.02
N THR A 182 14.91 2.52 -7.88
CA THR A 182 13.55 2.50 -7.32
C THR A 182 13.07 3.93 -7.03
N LYS A 183 13.94 4.80 -6.53
CA LYS A 183 13.62 6.23 -6.31
C LYS A 183 13.24 6.92 -7.62
N GLU A 184 13.97 6.68 -8.70
CA GLU A 184 13.66 7.26 -10.02
C GLU A 184 12.36 6.69 -10.61
N LEU A 185 12.10 5.40 -10.45
CA LEU A 185 10.85 4.77 -10.87
C LEU A 185 9.65 5.36 -10.13
N VAL A 186 9.75 5.53 -8.79
CA VAL A 186 8.69 6.18 -7.99
C VAL A 186 8.48 7.62 -8.44
N LYS A 187 9.56 8.39 -8.69
CA LYS A 187 9.45 9.76 -9.21
C LYS A 187 8.72 9.79 -10.56
N LYS A 188 9.01 8.84 -11.45
CA LYS A 188 8.36 8.73 -12.77
C LYS A 188 6.87 8.42 -12.63
N HIS A 189 6.50 7.42 -11.84
CA HIS A 189 5.09 7.06 -11.61
C HIS A 189 4.32 8.23 -10.97
N ARG A 190 4.91 8.90 -9.98
CA ARG A 190 4.35 10.12 -9.38
C ARG A 190 4.13 11.23 -10.41
N LYS A 191 5.09 11.46 -11.31
CA LYS A 191 4.96 12.49 -12.36
C LYS A 191 3.77 12.18 -13.27
N GLN A 192 3.62 10.92 -13.70
CA GLN A 192 2.50 10.47 -14.52
C GLN A 192 1.16 10.65 -13.79
N PHE A 193 1.08 10.32 -12.50
CA PHE A 193 -0.11 10.56 -11.68
C PHE A 193 -0.49 12.05 -11.67
N ILE A 194 0.48 12.94 -11.45
CA ILE A 194 0.26 14.39 -11.41
C ILE A 194 -0.18 14.94 -12.77
N GLU A 195 0.41 14.46 -13.86
CA GLU A 195 0.03 14.83 -15.23
C GLU A 195 -1.42 14.41 -15.52
N ARG A 196 -1.79 13.17 -15.24
CA ARG A 196 -3.18 12.67 -15.37
C ARG A 196 -4.16 13.47 -14.53
N PHE A 197 -3.77 13.84 -13.31
CA PHE A 197 -4.60 14.71 -12.46
C PHE A 197 -4.84 16.09 -13.10
N LYS A 198 -3.79 16.72 -13.63
CA LYS A 198 -3.92 18.03 -14.29
C LYS A 198 -4.83 17.93 -15.51
N ASP A 199 -4.66 16.88 -16.32
CA ASP A 199 -5.50 16.63 -17.49
C ASP A 199 -6.96 16.41 -17.12
N ALA A 200 -7.23 15.64 -16.05
CA ALA A 200 -8.59 15.41 -15.57
C ALA A 200 -9.24 16.68 -14.97
N LYS A 201 -8.45 17.54 -14.32
CA LYS A 201 -8.94 18.80 -13.73
C LYS A 201 -9.32 19.85 -14.78
N ASN A 202 -8.69 19.81 -15.95
CA ASN A 202 -8.89 20.77 -17.03
C ASN A 202 -10.00 20.36 -18.03
N LYS A 203 -10.67 19.22 -17.80
CA LYS A 203 -11.82 18.75 -18.57
C LYS A 203 -13.12 19.14 -17.88
#